data_AF-A0A351YW61-F1
#
_entry.id   AF-A0A351YW61-F1
#
_cell.length_a   1.000
_cell.length_b   1.000
_cell.length_c   1.000
_cell.angle_alpha   90.00
_cell.angle_beta   90.00
_cell.angle_gamma   90.00
#
_symmetry.space_group_name_H-M   'P 1'
#
loop_
_entity.id
_entity.type
_entity.pdbx_description
1 polymer ?
#
loop_
_entity_poly.entity_id
_entity_poly.type
_entity_poly.pdbx_seq_one_letter_code
_entity_poly.pdbx_strand_id
1 'polypeptide(L)'
;MSAAEKKFILDLPLKVVLTEDGASHFISNKKKLLRFRLADNVEEYGISMEHFSPMSIQNMILVDYISKIEISMSEFVSRRQEIMDLSKVIVYSILYKQFDRQIFSQMIECDCVRHHNRTNPSQLIDEKTHIPEKHLRNILSFKDNAIQQARQAILEPVWKSIMSNTDYTPEEKNVYLLMTEKFLNRLNLMNWYIITKFYKTEGFSQIMSILRQSLAQYMDKSKVAEYISVMVMELALNSENTNMRKEARILYQGIDNADTLIYDPDIRKKIVEELSRKHEFVSLSWKIGGGSTSIGKQG
;
A
#
# COMPACT_ATOMS: atom_id res chain seq x y z
N MET A 1 -3.51 -32.69 -0.08
CA MET A 1 -4.10 -32.33 -1.38
C MET A 1 -4.21 -30.82 -1.41
N SER A 2 -3.32 -30.16 -2.14
CA SER A 2 -3.22 -28.70 -2.21
C SER A 2 -4.30 -28.16 -3.13
N ALA A 3 -5.35 -27.58 -2.56
CA ALA A 3 -6.21 -26.67 -3.31
C ALA A 3 -5.32 -25.53 -3.80
N ALA A 4 -5.10 -25.45 -5.12
CA ALA A 4 -4.43 -24.32 -5.72
C ALA A 4 -5.25 -23.07 -5.38
N GLU A 5 -4.75 -22.24 -4.46
CA GLU A 5 -5.36 -20.97 -4.11
C GLU A 5 -5.55 -20.18 -5.39
N LYS A 6 -6.81 -19.97 -5.78
CA LYS A 6 -7.18 -19.15 -6.92
C LYS A 6 -6.59 -17.77 -6.67
N LYS A 7 -5.59 -17.36 -7.47
CA LYS A 7 -4.93 -16.06 -7.29
C LYS A 7 -6.01 -14.99 -7.28
N PHE A 8 -6.10 -14.25 -6.18
CA PHE A 8 -7.00 -13.11 -6.06
C PHE A 8 -6.54 -12.02 -7.05
N ILE A 9 -7.42 -11.68 -8.00
CA ILE A 9 -7.20 -10.73 -9.08
C ILE A 9 -8.28 -9.66 -9.00
N LEU A 10 -7.87 -8.40 -9.12
CA LEU A 10 -8.77 -7.27 -9.28
C LEU A 10 -8.96 -6.96 -10.76
N ASP A 11 -10.20 -6.61 -11.11
CA ASP A 11 -10.64 -6.28 -12.47
C ASP A 11 -11.05 -4.79 -12.51
N LEU A 12 -10.04 -3.93 -12.72
CA LEU A 12 -10.17 -2.47 -12.74
C LEU A 12 -9.21 -1.88 -13.79
N PRO A 13 -9.62 -0.82 -14.51
CA PRO A 13 -8.77 -0.12 -15.47
C PRO A 13 -7.72 0.72 -14.73
N LEU A 14 -6.62 0.08 -14.35
CA LEU A 14 -5.56 0.62 -13.52
C LEU A 14 -4.46 1.24 -14.37
N LYS A 15 -4.22 2.53 -14.19
CA LYS A 15 -3.00 3.21 -14.63
C LYS A 15 -2.05 3.35 -13.44
N VAL A 16 -0.81 2.92 -13.62
CA VAL A 16 0.25 3.03 -12.62
C VAL A 16 1.35 3.90 -13.18
N VAL A 17 1.56 5.07 -12.56
CA VAL A 17 2.70 5.95 -12.85
C VAL A 17 3.90 5.47 -12.04
N LEU A 18 5.03 5.35 -12.73
CA LEU A 18 6.26 4.84 -12.12
C LEU A 18 7.13 5.99 -11.58
N THR A 19 7.95 5.67 -10.59
CA THR A 19 9.11 6.50 -10.20
C THR A 19 10.27 6.30 -11.19
N GLU A 20 11.36 7.06 -11.05
CA GLU A 20 12.58 6.86 -11.85
C GLU A 20 13.15 5.43 -11.68
N ASP A 21 13.19 4.93 -10.45
CA ASP A 21 13.62 3.57 -10.13
C ASP A 21 12.67 2.52 -10.73
N GLY A 22 11.36 2.75 -10.60
CA GLY A 22 10.35 1.88 -11.20
C GLY A 22 10.48 1.83 -12.72
N ALA A 23 10.60 2.98 -13.38
CA ALA A 23 10.78 3.07 -14.82
C ALA A 23 12.06 2.33 -15.28
N SER A 24 13.18 2.55 -14.60
CA SER A 24 14.46 1.89 -14.86
C SER A 24 14.36 0.36 -14.72
N HIS A 25 13.67 -0.12 -13.68
CA HIS A 25 13.41 -1.55 -13.48
C HIS A 25 12.58 -2.14 -14.63
N PHE A 26 11.51 -1.48 -15.09
CA PHE A 26 10.70 -1.99 -16.20
C PHE A 26 11.45 -1.98 -17.54
N ILE A 27 12.22 -0.91 -17.82
CA ILE A 27 13.01 -0.79 -19.06
C ILE A 27 14.10 -1.86 -19.12
N SER A 28 14.85 -2.07 -18.03
CA SER A 28 15.88 -3.11 -17.94
C SER A 28 15.31 -4.53 -18.13
N ASN A 29 14.06 -4.74 -17.73
CA ASN A 29 13.31 -5.98 -17.96
C ASN A 29 12.56 -6.00 -19.32
N LYS A 30 12.94 -5.15 -20.27
CA LYS A 30 12.40 -5.08 -21.64
C LYS A 30 10.89 -4.83 -21.71
N LYS A 31 10.32 -4.14 -20.72
CA LYS A 31 8.91 -3.70 -20.75
C LYS A 31 8.83 -2.28 -21.31
N LYS A 32 7.95 -2.09 -22.29
CA LYS A 32 7.65 -0.76 -22.84
C LYS A 32 6.75 -0.01 -21.86
N LEU A 33 7.08 1.26 -21.61
CA LEU A 33 6.24 2.16 -20.84
C LEU A 33 5.23 2.84 -21.78
N LEU A 34 4.04 3.07 -21.25
CA LEU A 34 2.99 3.84 -21.90
C LEU A 34 3.09 5.29 -21.43
N ARG A 35 2.80 6.22 -22.34
CA ARG A 35 2.53 7.63 -22.01
C ARG A 35 1.02 7.79 -21.98
N PHE A 36 0.47 8.26 -20.87
CA PHE A 36 -0.95 8.54 -20.75
C PHE A 36 -1.17 9.91 -20.12
N ARG A 37 -2.22 10.59 -20.58
CA ARG A 37 -2.73 11.81 -19.97
C ARG A 37 -3.68 11.43 -18.84
N LEU A 38 -3.43 11.96 -17.65
CA LEU A 38 -4.22 11.72 -16.45
C LEU A 38 -5.37 12.73 -16.33
N ALA A 39 -6.25 12.53 -15.34
CA ALA A 39 -7.38 13.41 -15.08
C ALA A 39 -6.96 14.86 -14.71
N ASP A 40 -5.74 15.03 -14.19
CA ASP A 40 -5.13 16.34 -13.90
C ASP A 40 -4.52 17.01 -15.15
N ASN A 41 -4.72 16.45 -16.34
CA ASN A 41 -4.13 16.87 -17.62
C ASN A 41 -2.60 16.79 -17.68
N VAL A 42 -1.95 16.12 -16.73
CA VAL A 42 -0.52 15.87 -16.77
C VAL A 42 -0.25 14.58 -17.56
N GLU A 43 0.76 14.63 -18.42
CA GLU A 43 1.25 13.44 -19.10
C GLU A 43 2.31 12.75 -18.26
N GLU A 44 2.12 11.47 -18.02
CA GLU A 44 2.98 10.66 -17.17
C GLU A 44 3.36 9.36 -17.88
N TYR A 45 4.45 8.75 -17.43
CA TYR A 45 4.93 7.47 -17.96
C TYR A 45 4.65 6.34 -16.97
N GLY A 46 4.20 5.20 -17.49
CA GLY A 46 3.89 4.07 -16.63
C GLY A 46 3.36 2.85 -17.35
N ILE A 47 2.52 2.09 -16.66
CA ILE A 47 1.87 0.89 -17.17
C ILE A 47 0.35 0.98 -16.99
N SER A 48 -0.39 0.32 -17.88
CA SER A 48 -1.86 0.20 -17.81
C SER A 48 -2.22 -1.27 -17.72
N MET A 49 -3.18 -1.61 -16.88
CA MET A 49 -3.61 -2.99 -16.61
C MET A 49 -5.11 -3.03 -16.37
N GLU A 50 -5.82 -4.00 -16.95
CA GLU A 50 -7.23 -4.27 -16.63
C GLU A 50 -7.38 -5.34 -15.54
N HIS A 51 -6.40 -6.24 -15.45
CA HIS A 51 -6.38 -7.33 -14.48
C HIS A 51 -5.04 -7.39 -13.77
N PHE A 52 -5.05 -7.39 -12.44
CA PHE A 52 -3.82 -7.40 -11.66
C PHE A 52 -3.99 -8.09 -10.31
N SER A 53 -2.88 -8.63 -9.79
CA SER A 53 -2.85 -9.12 -8.42
C SER A 53 -2.59 -7.96 -7.46
N PRO A 54 -3.37 -7.80 -6.38
CA PRO A 54 -3.12 -6.77 -5.37
C PRO A 54 -1.74 -6.88 -4.73
N MET A 55 -1.23 -8.10 -4.58
CA MET A 55 0.10 -8.35 -4.03
C MET A 55 1.19 -7.74 -4.91
N SER A 56 1.02 -7.77 -6.24
CA SER A 56 1.96 -7.14 -7.17
C SER A 56 1.99 -5.62 -6.99
N ILE A 57 0.82 -4.98 -6.89
CA ILE A 57 0.73 -3.53 -6.63
C ILE A 57 1.36 -3.17 -5.28
N GLN A 58 1.01 -3.90 -4.23
CA GLN A 58 1.58 -3.71 -2.90
C GLN A 58 3.10 -3.82 -2.93
N ASN A 59 3.65 -4.86 -3.54
CA ASN A 59 5.10 -5.05 -3.61
C ASN A 59 5.77 -3.89 -4.35
N MET A 60 5.20 -3.42 -5.47
CA MET A 60 5.72 -2.26 -6.20
C MET A 60 5.66 -0.97 -5.38
N ILE A 61 4.64 -0.77 -4.53
CA ILE A 61 4.59 0.37 -3.59
C ILE A 61 5.69 0.26 -2.53
N LEU A 62 5.89 -0.94 -1.97
CA LEU A 62 6.87 -1.20 -0.91
C LEU A 62 8.32 -0.98 -1.37
N VAL A 63 8.63 -1.21 -2.65
CA VAL A 63 9.95 -0.95 -3.24
C VAL A 63 10.03 0.39 -3.98
N ASP A 64 9.11 1.31 -3.72
CA ASP A 64 9.13 2.68 -4.26
C ASP A 64 9.05 2.76 -5.80
N TYR A 65 8.46 1.77 -6.48
CA TYR A 65 8.32 1.79 -7.94
C TYR A 65 7.13 2.61 -8.42
N ILE A 66 6.13 2.84 -7.58
CA ILE A 66 4.90 3.57 -7.94
C ILE A 66 4.90 4.96 -7.31
N SER A 67 4.69 5.99 -8.14
CA SER A 67 4.47 7.36 -7.68
C SER A 67 2.98 7.70 -7.56
N LYS A 68 2.17 7.25 -8.52
CA LYS A 68 0.73 7.53 -8.59
C LYS A 68 -0.03 6.33 -9.16
N ILE A 69 -1.25 6.11 -8.68
CA ILE A 69 -2.21 5.14 -9.23
C ILE A 69 -3.47 5.90 -9.61
N GLU A 70 -4.02 5.63 -10.79
CA GLU A 70 -5.30 6.19 -11.24
C GLU A 70 -6.20 5.06 -11.76
N ILE A 71 -7.48 5.09 -11.41
CA ILE A 71 -8.54 4.35 -12.10
C ILE A 71 -9.56 5.34 -12.66
N SER A 72 -10.06 5.08 -13.85
CA SER A 72 -11.03 5.94 -14.53
C SER A 72 -12.14 5.10 -15.16
N MET A 73 -13.39 5.37 -14.80
CA MET A 73 -14.56 4.62 -15.26
C MET A 73 -15.79 5.52 -15.39
N SER A 74 -16.75 5.12 -16.21
CA SER A 74 -18.06 5.80 -16.33
C SER A 74 -18.94 5.55 -15.10
N GLU A 75 -18.78 4.39 -14.47
CA GLU A 75 -19.40 4.04 -13.19
C GLU A 75 -18.43 3.23 -12.32
N PHE A 76 -18.50 3.44 -11.01
CA PHE A 76 -17.74 2.73 -9.98
C PHE A 76 -18.63 1.77 -9.19
N VAL A 77 -19.94 1.97 -9.13
CA VAL A 77 -20.86 1.14 -8.34
C VAL A 77 -20.77 -0.35 -8.67
N SER A 78 -20.57 -0.72 -9.94
CA SER A 78 -20.41 -2.12 -10.38
C SER A 78 -19.10 -2.78 -9.97
N ARG A 79 -18.10 -1.98 -9.56
CA ARG A 79 -16.77 -2.43 -9.12
C ARG A 79 -16.48 -2.04 -7.67
N ARG A 80 -17.53 -1.88 -6.86
CA ARG A 80 -17.45 -1.37 -5.48
C ARG A 80 -16.41 -2.13 -4.65
N GLN A 81 -16.46 -3.46 -4.68
CA GLN A 81 -15.59 -4.29 -3.86
C GLN A 81 -14.13 -4.16 -4.30
N GLU A 82 -13.87 -4.17 -5.60
CA GLU A 82 -12.52 -4.07 -6.16
C GLU A 82 -11.87 -2.72 -5.84
N ILE A 83 -12.64 -1.63 -5.87
CA ILE A 83 -12.16 -0.27 -5.52
C ILE A 83 -11.81 -0.19 -4.03
N MET A 84 -12.66 -0.76 -3.17
CA MET A 84 -12.41 -0.83 -1.73
C MET A 84 -11.16 -1.66 -1.44
N ASP A 85 -11.00 -2.81 -2.10
CA ASP A 85 -9.84 -3.68 -1.93
C ASP A 85 -8.55 -3.02 -2.43
N LEU A 86 -8.58 -2.34 -3.58
CA LEU A 86 -7.45 -1.54 -4.06
C LEU A 86 -7.08 -0.43 -3.05
N SER A 87 -8.09 0.27 -2.52
CA SER A 87 -7.88 1.32 -1.52
C SER A 87 -7.23 0.78 -0.25
N LYS A 88 -7.71 -0.37 0.27
CA LYS A 88 -7.11 -1.05 1.42
C LYS A 88 -5.66 -1.43 1.12
N VAL A 89 -5.39 -1.99 -0.06
CA VAL A 89 -4.04 -2.38 -0.48
C VAL A 89 -3.09 -1.19 -0.46
N ILE A 90 -3.50 -0.04 -1.00
CA ILE A 90 -2.71 1.19 -1.00
C ILE A 90 -2.44 1.65 0.45
N VAL A 91 -3.49 1.76 1.28
CA VAL A 91 -3.37 2.22 2.67
C VAL A 91 -2.44 1.30 3.49
N TYR A 92 -2.64 -0.02 3.42
CA TYR A 92 -1.77 -0.97 4.10
C TYR A 92 -0.32 -0.88 3.63
N SER A 93 -0.10 -0.68 2.32
CA SER A 93 1.26 -0.51 1.78
C SER A 93 1.94 0.74 2.36
N ILE A 94 1.21 1.84 2.51
CA ILE A 94 1.72 3.06 3.16
C ILE A 94 2.02 2.79 4.64
N LEU A 95 1.12 2.13 5.37
CA LEU A 95 1.33 1.80 6.78
C LEU A 95 2.56 0.91 6.99
N TYR A 96 2.79 -0.08 6.11
CA TYR A 96 3.98 -0.93 6.19
C TYR A 96 5.26 -0.13 6.00
N LYS A 97 5.31 0.82 5.05
CA LYS A 97 6.49 1.68 4.86
C LYS A 97 6.73 2.62 6.02
N GLN A 98 5.66 3.19 6.57
CA GLN A 98 5.76 4.05 7.74
C GLN A 98 6.26 3.27 8.96
N PHE A 99 5.74 2.06 9.18
CA PHE A 99 6.21 1.17 10.24
C PHE A 99 7.69 0.85 10.09
N ASP A 100 8.10 0.40 8.89
CA ASP A 100 9.49 0.06 8.60
C ASP A 100 10.45 1.24 8.83
N ARG A 101 10.09 2.43 8.34
CA ARG A 101 10.88 3.65 8.55
C ARG A 101 10.95 4.07 10.02
N GLN A 102 9.83 4.01 10.73
CA GLN A 102 9.76 4.37 12.15
C GLN A 102 10.60 3.41 13.01
N ILE A 103 10.52 2.12 12.72
CA ILE A 103 11.33 1.10 13.39
C ILE A 103 12.82 1.39 13.18
N PHE A 104 13.23 1.68 11.95
CA PHE A 104 14.62 2.03 11.66
C PHE A 104 15.08 3.25 12.45
N SER A 105 14.33 4.36 12.38
CA SER A 105 14.70 5.61 13.07
C SER A 105 14.78 5.45 14.59
N GLN A 106 13.88 4.66 15.18
CA GLN A 106 13.89 4.41 16.62
C GLN A 106 15.02 3.45 17.04
N MET A 107 15.35 2.44 16.22
CA MET A 107 16.41 1.49 16.55
C MET A 107 17.80 2.12 16.52
N ILE A 108 18.10 3.00 15.57
CA ILE A 108 19.41 3.66 15.50
C ILE A 108 19.68 4.58 16.70
N GLU A 109 18.62 5.00 17.40
CA GLU A 109 18.69 5.79 18.62
C GLU A 109 18.89 4.95 19.89
N CYS A 110 18.77 3.62 19.82
CA CYS A 110 19.00 2.74 20.97
C CYS A 110 20.45 2.84 21.48
N ASP A 111 20.62 2.65 22.79
CA ASP A 111 21.93 2.75 23.43
C ASP A 111 22.91 1.70 22.89
N CYS A 112 22.43 0.50 22.57
CA CYS A 112 23.25 -0.57 21.98
C CYS A 112 23.79 -0.19 20.59
N VAL A 113 22.99 0.49 19.76
CA VAL A 113 23.42 0.96 18.44
C VAL A 113 24.38 2.13 18.57
N ARG A 114 24.08 3.10 19.44
CA ARG A 114 24.98 4.23 19.73
C ARG A 114 26.32 3.76 20.29
N HIS A 115 26.32 2.79 21.20
CA HIS A 115 27.54 2.18 21.73
C HIS A 115 28.33 1.45 20.64
N HIS A 116 27.66 0.69 19.77
CA HIS A 116 28.29 0.07 18.61
C HIS A 116 28.96 1.10 17.70
N ASN A 117 28.28 2.20 17.39
CA ASN A 117 28.82 3.27 16.54
C ASN A 117 30.05 3.94 17.16
N ARG A 118 30.08 4.14 18.48
CA ARG A 118 31.26 4.67 19.20
C ARG A 118 32.45 3.73 19.15
N THR A 119 32.21 2.42 19.26
CA THR A 119 33.26 1.39 19.27
C THR A 119 33.69 0.97 17.87
N ASN A 120 32.86 1.21 16.85
CA ASN A 120 33.12 0.84 15.45
C ASN A 120 32.91 2.03 14.50
N PRO A 121 33.75 3.09 14.55
CA PRO A 121 33.56 4.31 13.74
C PRO A 121 33.58 4.09 12.22
N SER A 122 34.22 3.01 11.74
CA SER A 122 34.23 2.62 10.32
C SER A 122 32.97 1.89 9.85
N GLN A 123 32.10 1.48 10.78
CA GLN A 123 30.89 0.67 10.50
C GLN A 123 29.67 1.29 11.18
N LEU A 124 29.46 2.58 10.96
CA LEU A 124 28.33 3.31 11.53
C LEU A 124 27.00 2.73 11.04
N ILE A 125 26.04 2.68 11.95
CA ILE A 125 24.63 2.38 11.71
C ILE A 125 23.85 3.65 12.07
N ASP A 126 23.58 4.48 11.08
CA ASP A 126 22.81 5.72 11.18
C ASP A 126 21.90 5.91 9.95
N GLU A 127 21.25 7.07 9.84
CA GLU A 127 20.35 7.38 8.72
C GLU A 127 21.04 7.45 7.35
N LYS A 128 22.35 7.67 7.32
CA LYS A 128 23.16 7.77 6.09
C LYS A 128 23.79 6.42 5.73
N THR A 129 23.74 5.44 6.61
CA THR A 129 24.26 4.10 6.36
C THR A 129 23.49 3.43 5.22
N HIS A 130 24.12 3.34 4.06
CA HIS A 130 23.62 2.60 2.93
C HIS A 130 24.43 1.32 2.72
N ILE A 131 23.85 0.16 3.05
CA ILE A 131 24.44 -1.15 2.77
C ILE A 131 23.75 -1.74 1.53
N PRO A 132 24.49 -2.11 0.48
CA PRO A 132 23.90 -2.72 -0.71
C PRO A 132 23.04 -3.94 -0.36
N GLU A 133 21.86 -4.04 -0.96
CA GLU A 133 20.87 -5.09 -0.64
C GLU A 133 21.46 -6.50 -0.79
N LYS A 134 22.27 -6.72 -1.84
CA LYS A 134 22.98 -8.00 -2.07
C LYS A 134 23.87 -8.39 -0.89
N HIS A 135 24.52 -7.42 -0.26
CA HIS A 135 25.36 -7.66 0.91
C HIS A 135 24.53 -7.99 2.15
N LEU A 136 23.43 -7.26 2.37
CA LEU A 136 22.49 -7.55 3.47
C LEU A 136 21.89 -8.96 3.33
N ARG A 137 21.46 -9.36 2.13
CA ARG A 137 20.94 -10.72 1.86
C ARG A 137 21.98 -11.79 2.20
N ASN A 138 23.23 -11.59 1.80
CA ASN A 138 24.32 -12.53 2.10
C ASN A 138 24.62 -12.63 3.59
N ILE A 139 24.55 -11.53 4.35
CA ILE A 139 24.74 -11.57 5.81
C ILE A 139 23.58 -12.32 6.47
N LEU A 140 22.35 -12.03 6.05
CA LEU A 140 21.14 -12.56 6.67
C LEU A 140 20.88 -14.02 6.33
N SER A 141 21.32 -14.52 5.17
CA SER A 141 21.13 -15.93 4.78
C SER A 141 21.76 -16.93 5.74
N PHE A 142 22.79 -16.53 6.49
CA PHE A 142 23.42 -17.38 7.51
C PHE A 142 22.79 -17.22 8.90
N LYS A 143 21.75 -16.39 9.02
CA LYS A 143 21.12 -16.01 10.30
C LYS A 143 19.63 -16.39 10.39
N ASP A 144 19.13 -17.27 9.51
CA ASP A 144 17.71 -17.65 9.48
C ASP A 144 17.18 -18.10 10.86
N ASN A 145 17.93 -18.93 11.59
CA ASN A 145 17.52 -19.36 12.93
C ASN A 145 17.43 -18.18 13.91
N ALA A 146 18.40 -17.26 13.88
CA ALA A 146 18.37 -16.06 14.74
C ALA A 146 17.19 -15.14 14.37
N ILE A 147 16.86 -15.02 13.08
CA ILE A 147 15.68 -14.27 12.61
C ILE A 147 14.40 -14.89 13.16
N GLN A 148 14.23 -16.22 13.05
CA GLN A 148 13.03 -16.89 13.56
C GLN A 148 12.90 -16.77 15.09
N GLN A 149 13.99 -16.96 15.83
CA GLN A 149 13.97 -16.82 17.29
C GLN A 149 13.69 -15.37 17.72
N ALA A 150 14.29 -14.38 17.04
CA ALA A 150 14.01 -12.98 17.31
C ALA A 150 12.54 -12.65 17.02
N ARG A 151 12.01 -13.12 15.89
CA ARG A 151 10.60 -12.95 15.50
C ARG A 151 9.65 -13.49 16.56
N GLN A 152 9.87 -14.72 17.01
CA GLN A 152 9.07 -15.35 18.04
C GLN A 152 9.16 -14.57 19.38
N ALA A 153 10.37 -14.17 19.78
CA ALA A 153 10.57 -13.38 20.99
C ALA A 153 9.85 -12.02 20.93
N ILE A 154 9.76 -11.39 19.75
CA ILE A 154 9.03 -10.14 19.57
C ILE A 154 7.51 -10.38 19.66
N LEU A 155 7.00 -11.36 18.90
CA LEU A 155 5.57 -11.59 18.70
C LEU A 155 4.87 -12.26 19.88
N GLU A 156 5.51 -13.20 20.59
CA GLU A 156 4.84 -13.98 21.63
C GLU A 156 4.14 -13.12 22.71
N PRO A 157 4.77 -12.08 23.29
CA PRO A 157 4.09 -11.24 24.27
C PRO A 157 2.97 -10.41 23.66
N VAL A 158 3.11 -9.98 22.40
CA VAL A 158 2.08 -9.25 21.66
C VAL A 158 0.87 -10.15 21.44
N TRP A 159 1.09 -11.37 20.98
CA TRP A 159 0.04 -12.37 20.78
C TRP A 159 -0.65 -12.75 22.08
N LYS A 160 0.09 -12.93 23.17
CA LYS A 160 -0.50 -13.15 24.50
C LYS A 160 -1.42 -12.00 24.90
N SER A 161 -0.97 -10.75 24.71
CA SER A 161 -1.77 -9.56 25.01
C SER A 161 -3.04 -9.46 24.14
N ILE A 162 -2.97 -9.84 22.86
CA ILE A 162 -4.14 -9.89 21.96
C ILE A 162 -5.13 -10.96 22.43
N MET A 163 -4.63 -12.16 22.73
CA MET A 163 -5.48 -13.29 23.12
C MET A 163 -6.16 -13.07 24.47
N SER A 164 -5.48 -12.41 25.41
CA SER A 164 -6.05 -12.06 26.73
C SER A 164 -7.01 -10.88 26.69
N ASN A 165 -7.09 -10.12 25.60
CA ASN A 165 -8.00 -8.98 25.50
C ASN A 165 -9.46 -9.47 25.41
N THR A 166 -10.31 -9.03 26.33
CA THR A 166 -11.73 -9.38 26.41
C THR A 166 -12.61 -8.56 25.48
N ASP A 167 -12.12 -7.42 25.01
CA ASP A 167 -12.86 -6.51 24.14
C ASP A 167 -12.85 -6.97 22.68
N TYR A 168 -11.96 -7.90 22.32
CA TYR A 168 -11.84 -8.42 20.97
C TYR A 168 -12.65 -9.69 20.76
N THR A 169 -13.37 -9.75 19.65
CA THR A 169 -14.00 -10.98 19.18
C THR A 169 -12.93 -12.01 18.75
N PRO A 170 -13.26 -13.31 18.67
CA PRO A 170 -12.35 -14.32 18.13
C PRO A 170 -11.83 -13.98 16.73
N GLU A 171 -12.68 -13.42 15.88
CA GLU A 171 -12.34 -12.99 14.52
C GLU A 171 -11.34 -11.83 14.54
N GLU A 172 -11.57 -10.82 15.37
CA GLU A 172 -10.66 -9.69 15.53
C GLU A 172 -9.29 -10.13 16.06
N LYS A 173 -9.27 -11.06 17.03
CA LYS A 173 -8.02 -11.65 17.52
C LYS A 173 -7.22 -12.28 16.38
N ASN A 174 -7.85 -13.10 15.55
CA ASN A 174 -7.19 -13.72 14.40
C ASN A 174 -6.65 -12.68 13.41
N VAL A 175 -7.44 -11.63 13.11
CA VAL A 175 -7.01 -10.53 12.25
C VAL A 175 -5.78 -9.83 12.82
N TYR A 176 -5.77 -9.51 14.12
CA TYR A 176 -4.66 -8.83 14.77
C TYR A 176 -3.40 -9.70 14.87
N LEU A 177 -3.54 -11.00 15.13
CA LEU A 177 -2.41 -11.95 15.11
C LEU A 177 -1.74 -11.96 13.72
N LEU A 178 -2.52 -12.14 12.66
CA LEU A 178 -2.01 -12.14 11.28
C LEU A 178 -1.44 -10.78 10.88
N MET A 179 -2.04 -9.69 11.37
CA MET A 179 -1.59 -8.34 11.06
C MET A 179 -0.21 -8.05 11.67
N THR A 180 -0.02 -8.35 12.95
CA THR A 180 1.28 -8.17 13.63
C THR A 180 2.38 -8.98 12.96
N GLU A 181 2.07 -10.21 12.53
CA GLU A 181 2.98 -11.03 11.75
C GLU A 181 3.31 -10.38 10.39
N LYS A 182 2.31 -9.88 9.66
CA LYS A 182 2.51 -9.20 8.38
C LYS A 182 3.38 -7.96 8.49
N PHE A 183 3.19 -7.12 9.51
CA PHE A 183 4.05 -5.95 9.75
C PHE A 183 5.51 -6.36 9.95
N LEU A 184 5.73 -7.35 10.81
CA LEU A 184 7.09 -7.80 11.13
C LEU A 184 7.77 -8.48 9.93
N ASN A 185 7.02 -9.28 9.14
CA ASN A 185 7.51 -9.94 7.94
C ASN A 185 7.84 -8.96 6.79
N ARG A 186 7.29 -7.73 6.83
CA ARG A 186 7.55 -6.69 5.82
C ARG A 186 8.62 -5.69 6.22
N LEU A 187 9.28 -5.89 7.36
CA LEU A 187 10.50 -5.13 7.66
C LEU A 187 11.56 -5.37 6.59
N ASN A 188 12.23 -4.29 6.21
CA ASN A 188 13.31 -4.31 5.25
C ASN A 188 14.55 -5.05 5.80
N LEU A 189 15.51 -5.35 4.92
CA LEU A 189 16.70 -6.09 5.30
C LEU A 189 17.60 -5.33 6.28
N MET A 190 17.60 -4.00 6.25
CA MET A 190 18.41 -3.18 7.15
C MET A 190 17.90 -3.30 8.59
N ASN A 191 16.58 -3.28 8.78
CA ASN A 191 15.94 -3.52 10.07
C ASN A 191 16.24 -4.91 10.60
N TRP A 192 16.12 -5.95 9.77
CA TRP A 192 16.52 -7.30 10.15
C TRP A 192 18.01 -7.45 10.44
N TYR A 193 18.86 -6.72 9.72
CA TYR A 193 20.30 -6.68 10.01
C TYR A 193 20.57 -6.12 11.41
N ILE A 194 19.95 -5.01 11.78
CA ILE A 194 20.09 -4.44 13.13
C ILE A 194 19.56 -5.43 14.18
N ILE A 195 18.34 -5.93 14.01
CA ILE A 195 17.72 -6.88 14.95
C ILE A 195 18.63 -8.09 15.19
N THR A 196 19.16 -8.69 14.13
CA THR A 196 20.02 -9.88 14.22
C THR A 196 21.45 -9.58 14.66
N LYS A 197 21.93 -8.34 14.51
CA LYS A 197 23.26 -7.91 14.99
C LYS A 197 23.28 -7.73 16.51
N PHE A 198 22.17 -7.22 17.07
CA PHE A 198 22.02 -7.00 18.51
C PHE A 198 21.21 -8.10 19.22
N TYR A 199 20.83 -9.17 18.52
CA TYR A 199 20.07 -10.26 19.12
C TYR A 199 20.86 -10.89 20.28
N LYS A 200 20.24 -10.98 21.46
CA LYS A 200 20.83 -11.49 22.72
C LYS A 200 22.05 -10.69 23.24
N THR A 201 22.30 -9.48 22.72
CA THR A 201 23.29 -8.57 23.32
C THR A 201 22.66 -7.69 24.39
N GLU A 202 23.50 -7.04 25.20
CA GLU A 202 23.03 -5.98 26.09
C GLU A 202 22.32 -4.87 25.30
N GLY A 203 21.19 -4.39 25.80
CA GLY A 203 20.35 -3.39 25.14
C GLY A 203 19.36 -3.93 24.09
N PHE A 204 19.35 -5.22 23.76
CA PHE A 204 18.34 -5.79 22.85
C PHE A 204 16.89 -5.63 23.38
N SER A 205 16.73 -5.53 24.70
CA SER A 205 15.44 -5.26 25.34
C SER A 205 14.80 -3.94 24.89
N GLN A 206 15.61 -2.90 24.61
CA GLN A 206 15.13 -1.63 24.07
C GLN A 206 14.55 -1.82 22.66
N ILE A 207 15.28 -2.53 21.80
CA ILE A 207 14.82 -2.87 20.43
C ILE A 207 13.51 -3.66 20.48
N MET A 208 13.41 -4.66 21.36
CA MET A 208 12.16 -5.41 21.56
C MET A 208 11.01 -4.52 22.00
N SER A 209 11.25 -3.58 22.92
CA SER A 209 10.24 -2.65 23.41
C SER A 209 9.72 -1.76 22.27
N ILE A 210 10.62 -1.19 21.47
CA ILE A 210 10.30 -0.37 20.28
C ILE A 210 9.45 -1.16 19.28
N LEU A 211 9.86 -2.38 18.94
CA LEU A 211 9.14 -3.23 18.00
C LEU A 211 7.74 -3.55 18.49
N ARG A 212 7.59 -3.95 19.76
CA ARG A 212 6.29 -4.29 20.34
C ARG A 212 5.36 -3.09 20.46
N GLN A 213 5.88 -1.95 20.91
CA GLN A 213 5.10 -0.71 21.00
C GLN A 213 4.64 -0.24 19.62
N SER A 214 5.53 -0.27 18.64
CA SER A 214 5.19 0.10 17.26
C SER A 214 4.19 -0.88 16.66
N LEU A 215 4.31 -2.19 16.89
CA LEU A 215 3.31 -3.17 16.44
C LEU A 215 1.92 -2.85 17.02
N ALA A 216 1.83 -2.54 18.31
CA ALA A 216 0.57 -2.14 18.95
C ALA A 216 0.00 -0.84 18.32
N GLN A 217 0.84 0.17 18.09
CA GLN A 217 0.43 1.42 17.45
C GLN A 217 -0.08 1.21 16.02
N TYR A 218 0.62 0.41 15.21
CA TYR A 218 0.23 0.18 13.82
C TYR A 218 -0.94 -0.80 13.67
N MET A 219 -1.15 -1.69 14.63
CA MET A 219 -2.38 -2.48 14.72
C MET A 219 -3.60 -1.56 14.89
N ASP A 220 -3.51 -0.55 15.75
CA ASP A 220 -4.60 0.42 15.92
C ASP A 220 -4.78 1.31 14.70
N LYS A 221 -3.68 1.86 14.15
CA LYS A 221 -3.72 2.64 12.90
C LYS A 221 -4.31 1.86 11.74
N SER A 222 -4.12 0.55 11.67
CA SER A 222 -4.63 -0.27 10.57
C SER A 222 -6.15 -0.32 10.48
N LYS A 223 -6.87 -0.04 11.57
CA LYS A 223 -8.34 0.07 11.56
C LYS A 223 -8.83 1.14 10.58
N VAL A 224 -8.03 2.20 10.34
CA VAL A 224 -8.40 3.28 9.41
C VAL A 224 -8.51 2.81 7.96
N ALA A 225 -7.88 1.68 7.58
CA ALA A 225 -7.90 1.20 6.21
C ALA A 225 -9.33 0.87 5.73
N GLU A 226 -10.15 0.28 6.59
CA GLU A 226 -11.55 -0.01 6.26
C GLU A 226 -12.34 1.29 6.06
N TYR A 227 -12.26 2.21 7.02
CA TYR A 227 -12.96 3.50 6.95
C TYR A 227 -12.54 4.34 5.74
N ILE A 228 -11.25 4.39 5.41
CA ILE A 228 -10.74 5.09 4.22
C ILE A 228 -11.29 4.45 2.96
N SER A 229 -11.32 3.11 2.88
CA SER A 229 -11.84 2.42 1.70
C SER A 229 -13.33 2.70 1.46
N VAL A 230 -14.13 2.74 2.52
CA VAL A 230 -15.54 3.13 2.45
C VAL A 230 -15.67 4.60 2.04
N MET A 231 -14.91 5.50 2.67
CA MET A 231 -14.95 6.93 2.35
C MET A 231 -14.60 7.21 0.88
N VAL A 232 -13.55 6.58 0.36
CA VAL A 232 -13.15 6.70 -1.06
C VAL A 232 -14.28 6.24 -1.96
N MET A 233 -14.93 5.12 -1.63
CA MET A 233 -16.07 4.62 -2.40
C MET A 233 -17.25 5.60 -2.38
N GLU A 234 -17.62 6.14 -1.21
CA GLU A 234 -18.74 7.07 -1.11
C GLU A 234 -18.47 8.38 -1.89
N LEU A 235 -17.23 8.88 -1.89
CA LEU A 235 -16.84 10.02 -2.72
C LEU A 235 -16.91 9.71 -4.23
N ALA A 236 -16.51 8.50 -4.61
CA ALA A 236 -16.60 8.03 -5.99
C ALA A 236 -18.06 7.95 -6.45
N LEU A 237 -18.95 7.36 -5.63
CA LEU A 237 -20.38 7.26 -5.90
C LEU A 237 -21.06 8.63 -5.96
N ASN A 238 -20.66 9.57 -5.11
CA ASN A 238 -21.18 10.94 -5.16
C ASN A 238 -20.84 11.63 -6.48
N SER A 239 -19.58 11.49 -6.91
CA SER A 239 -19.10 12.04 -8.18
C SER A 239 -19.79 11.38 -9.38
N GLU A 240 -19.92 10.05 -9.37
CA GLU A 240 -20.66 9.27 -10.36
C GLU A 240 -22.11 9.73 -10.48
N ASN A 241 -22.84 9.80 -9.36
CA ASN A 241 -24.25 10.22 -9.37
C ASN A 241 -24.41 11.66 -9.88
N THR A 242 -23.44 12.54 -9.63
CA THR A 242 -23.45 13.91 -10.16
C THR A 242 -23.35 13.90 -11.70
N ASN A 243 -22.43 13.12 -12.25
CA ASN A 243 -22.29 12.96 -13.70
C ASN A 243 -23.53 12.30 -14.33
N MET A 244 -24.07 11.26 -13.70
CA MET A 244 -25.27 10.59 -14.17
C MET A 244 -26.50 11.51 -14.20
N ARG A 245 -26.71 12.34 -13.17
CA ARG A 245 -27.83 13.31 -13.17
C ARG A 245 -27.67 14.35 -14.26
N LYS A 246 -26.44 14.84 -14.48
CA LYS A 246 -26.15 15.78 -15.56
C LYS A 246 -26.51 15.19 -16.92
N GLU A 247 -26.12 13.94 -17.17
CA GLU A 247 -26.41 13.24 -18.42
C GLU A 247 -27.91 12.87 -18.55
N ALA A 248 -28.56 12.46 -17.46
CA ALA A 248 -30.00 12.20 -17.43
C ALA A 248 -30.82 13.41 -17.88
N ARG A 249 -30.47 14.61 -17.41
CA ARG A 249 -31.13 15.87 -17.84
C ARG A 249 -30.96 16.15 -19.33
N ILE A 250 -29.88 15.68 -19.94
CA ILE A 250 -29.60 15.86 -21.37
C ILE A 250 -30.38 14.84 -22.21
N LEU A 251 -30.41 13.57 -21.80
CA LEU A 251 -31.06 12.48 -22.53
C LEU A 251 -32.59 12.52 -22.40
N TYR A 252 -33.09 12.94 -21.24
CA TYR A 252 -34.51 12.93 -20.89
C TYR A 252 -35.05 14.35 -20.72
N GLN A 253 -34.75 15.22 -21.68
CA GLN A 253 -35.26 16.60 -21.68
C GLN A 253 -36.79 16.63 -21.68
N GLY A 254 -37.37 17.49 -20.85
CA GLY A 254 -38.83 17.64 -20.74
C GLY A 254 -39.51 16.62 -19.83
N ILE A 255 -38.77 15.69 -19.21
CA ILE A 255 -39.29 14.82 -18.14
C ILE A 255 -39.12 15.54 -16.79
N ASP A 256 -40.23 15.77 -16.09
CA ASP A 256 -40.21 16.25 -14.71
C ASP A 256 -39.50 15.24 -13.81
N ASN A 257 -38.62 15.73 -12.92
CA ASN A 257 -37.78 14.92 -12.03
C ASN A 257 -36.78 13.99 -12.74
N ALA A 258 -36.18 14.41 -13.87
CA ALA A 258 -35.12 13.65 -14.55
C ALA A 258 -33.98 13.15 -13.62
N ASP A 259 -33.73 13.81 -12.50
CA ASP A 259 -32.74 13.41 -11.49
C ASP A 259 -33.08 12.11 -10.74
N THR A 260 -34.35 11.69 -10.68
CA THR A 260 -34.75 10.42 -10.05
C THR A 260 -34.65 9.24 -11.00
N LEU A 261 -34.49 9.48 -12.31
CA LEU A 261 -34.39 8.43 -13.32
C LEU A 261 -33.12 7.57 -13.16
N ILE A 262 -32.08 8.09 -12.49
CA ILE A 262 -30.83 7.35 -12.23
C ILE A 262 -30.99 6.14 -11.30
N TYR A 263 -32.14 6.05 -10.60
CA TYR A 263 -32.47 4.94 -9.70
C TYR A 263 -33.15 3.79 -10.45
N ASP A 264 -33.65 4.03 -11.66
CA ASP A 264 -34.13 2.98 -12.55
C ASP A 264 -32.91 2.26 -13.18
N PRO A 265 -32.76 0.93 -12.98
CA PRO A 265 -31.60 0.20 -13.48
C PRO A 265 -31.42 0.24 -15.00
N ASP A 266 -32.51 0.20 -15.77
CA ASP A 266 -32.46 0.18 -17.23
C ASP A 266 -32.08 1.57 -17.77
N ILE A 267 -32.61 2.63 -17.16
CA ILE A 267 -32.24 4.00 -17.50
C ILE A 267 -30.79 4.28 -17.11
N ARG A 268 -30.37 3.87 -15.90
CA ARG A 268 -28.98 4.01 -15.44
C ARG A 268 -28.01 3.36 -16.43
N LYS A 269 -28.30 2.15 -16.89
CA LYS A 269 -27.46 1.45 -17.87
C LYS A 269 -27.32 2.25 -19.17
N LYS A 270 -28.40 2.82 -19.71
CA LYS A 270 -28.36 3.67 -20.91
C LYS A 270 -27.52 4.93 -20.70
N ILE A 271 -27.66 5.58 -19.54
CA ILE A 271 -26.85 6.74 -19.18
C ILE A 271 -25.35 6.37 -19.14
N VAL A 272 -25.00 5.23 -18.56
CA VAL A 272 -23.61 4.74 -18.48
C VAL A 272 -23.03 4.43 -19.86
N GLU A 273 -23.82 3.81 -20.74
CA GLU A 273 -23.43 3.56 -22.12
C GLU A 273 -23.15 4.88 -22.87
N GLU A 274 -23.99 5.90 -22.68
CA GLU A 274 -23.79 7.23 -23.28
C GLU A 274 -22.56 7.97 -22.69
N LEU A 275 -22.36 7.95 -21.37
CA LEU A 275 -21.16 8.51 -20.73
C LEU A 275 -19.88 7.85 -21.27
N SER A 276 -19.91 6.53 -21.42
CA SER A 276 -18.79 5.77 -21.99
C SER A 276 -18.52 6.15 -23.45
N ARG A 277 -19.59 6.31 -24.25
CA ARG A 277 -19.48 6.76 -25.66
C ARG A 277 -18.88 8.17 -25.76
N LYS A 278 -19.24 9.06 -24.84
CA LYS A 278 -18.72 10.44 -24.75
C LYS A 278 -17.33 10.54 -24.11
N HIS A 279 -16.78 9.43 -23.60
CA HIS A 279 -15.53 9.40 -22.83
C HIS A 279 -15.59 10.29 -21.58
N GLU A 280 -16.77 10.40 -20.97
CA GLU A 280 -16.97 11.11 -19.70
C GLU A 280 -16.78 10.14 -18.54
N PHE A 281 -15.63 10.24 -17.88
CA PHE A 281 -15.24 9.34 -16.79
C PHE A 281 -15.13 10.07 -15.45
N VAL A 282 -15.40 9.34 -14.37
CA VAL A 282 -14.97 9.71 -13.02
C VAL A 282 -13.62 9.03 -12.78
N SER A 283 -12.68 9.76 -12.18
CA SER A 283 -11.34 9.24 -11.88
C SER A 283 -11.04 9.29 -10.40
N LEU A 284 -10.44 8.22 -9.88
CA LEU A 284 -9.82 8.18 -8.55
C LEU A 284 -8.31 8.11 -8.71
N SER A 285 -7.59 8.98 -8.02
CA SER A 285 -6.14 9.09 -8.12
C SER A 285 -5.50 9.11 -6.74
N TRP A 286 -4.57 8.17 -6.50
CA TRP A 286 -3.77 8.10 -5.29
C TRP A 286 -2.34 8.48 -5.60
N LYS A 287 -1.84 9.53 -4.96
CA LYS A 287 -0.41 9.88 -4.98
C LYS A 287 0.27 9.22 -3.78
N ILE A 288 1.20 8.30 -4.05
CA ILE A 288 1.80 7.40 -3.05
C ILE A 288 3.25 7.79 -2.77
N GLY A 289 3.96 8.27 -3.79
CA GLY A 289 5.35 8.72 -3.71
C GLY A 289 5.63 9.87 -4.68
N GLY A 290 6.81 10.50 -4.56
CA GLY A 290 7.25 11.56 -5.47
C GLY A 290 7.27 12.94 -4.83
N GLY A 291 8.24 13.13 -3.94
CA GLY A 291 8.76 14.43 -3.50
C GLY A 291 10.21 14.63 -3.97
N SER A 292 10.52 14.26 -5.21
CA SER A 292 11.73 14.68 -5.93
C SER A 292 11.56 14.35 -7.41
N THR A 293 11.78 15.35 -8.25
CA THR A 293 11.97 15.28 -9.72
C THR A 293 10.79 14.75 -10.55
N SER A 294 9.79 15.62 -10.75
CA SER A 294 9.17 15.69 -12.08
C SER A 294 10.31 15.93 -13.09
N ILE A 295 10.64 14.93 -13.91
CA ILE A 295 11.47 15.11 -15.10
C ILE A 295 10.64 15.94 -16.10
N GLY A 296 10.64 17.24 -15.85
CA GLY A 296 10.30 18.29 -16.79
C GLY A 296 11.49 19.23 -16.78
N LYS A 297 12.52 18.91 -17.60
CA LYS A 297 13.35 19.99 -18.11
C LYS A 297 12.41 20.91 -18.86
N GLN A 298 12.09 22.06 -18.27
CA GLN A 298 11.57 23.18 -19.02
C GLN A 298 12.59 23.50 -20.10
N GLY A 299 12.14 23.36 -21.34
CA GLY A 299 12.75 23.87 -22.56
C GLY A 299 11.61 24.28 -23.47
#